data_AF-A0A1I0J765-F1
#
_entry.id   AF-A0A1I0J765-F1
#
_cell.length_a   1.000
_cell.length_b   1.000
_cell.length_c   1.000
_cell.angle_alpha   90.00
_cell.angle_beta   90.00
_cell.angle_gamma   90.00
#
_symmetry.space_group_name_H-M   'P 1'
#
loop_
_entity.id
_entity.type
_entity.pdbx_description
1 polymer ?
#
loop_
_entity_poly.entity_id
_entity_poly.type
_entity_poly.pdbx_seq_one_letter_code
_entity_poly.pdbx_strand_id
1 'polypeptide(L)'
;MLALKRLVTILVMLFLVLALLVLLLPSVQTSFVGMAGSAESLFYTLLVVAVVLLSLHLLTENLDSTLLRREMTASERKINELKARLYDNQMEQQRAAERPPVSPRTGVTTYPDQPLYPQSDPSLSNAPLQQPNSIIPPADDSYRPL
;
A
#
# COMPACT_ATOMS: atom_id res chain seq x y z
N MET A 1 -1.48 -7.76 10.62
CA MET A 1 -2.72 -7.37 9.91
C MET A 1 -3.12 -8.40 8.86
N LEU A 2 -2.23 -8.79 7.93
CA LEU A 2 -2.57 -9.73 6.85
C LEU A 2 -3.05 -11.12 7.33
N ALA A 3 -2.37 -11.74 8.30
CA ALA A 3 -2.77 -13.05 8.81
C ALA A 3 -4.11 -13.02 9.56
N LEU A 4 -4.35 -11.98 10.38
CA LEU A 4 -5.62 -11.78 11.09
C LEU A 4 -6.77 -11.52 10.11
N LYS A 5 -6.56 -10.64 9.12
CA LYS A 5 -7.52 -10.38 8.05
C LYS A 5 -7.88 -11.67 7.32
N ARG A 6 -6.87 -12.43 6.86
CA ARG A 6 -7.08 -13.73 6.21
C ARG A 6 -7.86 -14.71 7.09
N LEU A 7 -7.55 -14.79 8.38
CA LEU A 7 -8.26 -15.66 9.32
C LEU A 7 -9.74 -15.27 9.43
N VAL A 8 -10.04 -13.96 9.58
CA VAL A 8 -11.42 -13.47 9.63
C VAL A 8 -12.15 -13.76 8.32
N THR A 9 -11.52 -13.49 7.17
CA THR A 9 -12.10 -13.79 5.85
C THR A 9 -12.39 -15.29 5.71
N ILE A 10 -11.45 -16.16 6.08
CA ILE A 10 -11.63 -17.62 5.99
C ILE A 10 -12.78 -18.08 6.90
N LEU A 11 -12.85 -17.58 8.13
CA LEU A 11 -13.95 -17.89 9.05
C LEU A 11 -15.30 -17.46 8.49
N VAL A 12 -15.40 -16.26 7.93
CA VAL A 12 -16.63 -15.74 7.32
C VAL A 12 -17.03 -16.57 6.11
N MET A 13 -16.09 -16.91 5.22
CA MET A 13 -16.37 -17.74 4.06
C MET A 13 -16.84 -19.15 4.45
N LEU A 14 -16.17 -19.78 5.43
CA LEU A 14 -16.55 -21.09 5.94
C LEU A 14 -17.93 -21.06 6.60
N PHE A 15 -18.20 -20.03 7.41
CA PHE A 15 -19.50 -19.81 8.00
C PHE A 15 -20.59 -19.62 6.93
N LEU A 16 -20.34 -18.81 5.89
CA LEU A 16 -21.31 -18.59 4.81
C LEU A 16 -21.63 -19.88 4.06
N VAL A 17 -20.63 -20.70 3.75
CA VAL A 17 -20.84 -21.99 3.10
C VAL A 17 -21.66 -22.93 3.99
N LEU A 18 -21.33 -23.04 5.27
CA LEU A 18 -22.09 -23.85 6.22
C LEU A 18 -23.52 -23.33 6.40
N ALA A 19 -23.69 -22.02 6.55
CA ALA A 19 -24.99 -21.39 6.69
C ALA A 19 -25.85 -21.61 5.44
N LEU A 20 -25.28 -21.48 4.24
CA LEU A 20 -25.98 -21.80 2.99
C LEU A 20 -26.37 -23.26 2.91
N LEU A 21 -25.47 -24.17 3.29
CA LEU A 21 -25.72 -25.60 3.29
C LEU A 21 -26.90 -25.96 4.21
N VAL A 22 -26.92 -25.37 5.41
CA VAL A 22 -28.03 -25.51 6.36
C VAL A 22 -29.30 -24.88 5.78
N LEU A 23 -29.24 -23.69 5.17
CA LEU A 23 -30.44 -23.03 4.64
C LEU A 23 -31.06 -23.76 3.44
N LEU A 24 -30.24 -24.30 2.53
CA LEU A 24 -30.72 -24.89 1.27
C LEU A 24 -31.15 -26.35 1.41
N LEU A 25 -30.54 -27.11 2.32
CA LEU A 25 -30.75 -28.56 2.38
C LEU A 25 -31.57 -28.93 3.63
N PRO A 26 -32.83 -29.36 3.47
CA PRO A 26 -33.69 -29.77 4.59
C PRO A 26 -33.07 -30.91 5.42
N SER A 27 -32.35 -31.83 4.76
CA SER A 27 -31.64 -32.94 5.41
C SER A 27 -30.57 -32.47 6.40
N VAL A 28 -29.93 -31.33 6.12
CA VAL A 28 -28.92 -30.74 6.99
C VAL A 28 -29.60 -30.02 8.16
N GLN A 29 -30.69 -29.29 7.90
CA GLN A 29 -31.46 -28.60 8.94
C GLN A 29 -31.88 -29.54 10.08
N THR A 30 -32.39 -30.72 9.76
CA THR A 30 -32.86 -31.67 10.80
C THR A 30 -31.75 -32.10 11.74
N SER A 31 -30.50 -32.22 11.25
CA SER A 31 -29.33 -32.55 12.07
C SER A 31 -28.96 -31.41 13.02
N PHE A 32 -29.09 -30.16 12.59
CA PHE A 32 -28.74 -28.99 13.40
C PHE A 32 -29.89 -28.52 14.32
N VAL A 33 -31.15 -28.76 13.95
CA VAL A 33 -32.32 -28.45 14.81
C VAL A 33 -32.27 -29.26 16.11
N GLY A 34 -31.82 -30.52 16.05
CA GLY A 34 -31.61 -31.35 17.25
C GLY A 34 -30.60 -30.76 18.24
N MET A 35 -29.60 -30.02 17.74
CA MET A 35 -28.63 -29.29 18.56
C MET A 35 -29.15 -27.94 19.05
N ALA A 36 -29.87 -27.20 18.20
CA ALA A 36 -30.38 -25.87 18.50
C ALA A 36 -31.66 -25.88 19.35
N GLY A 37 -32.30 -27.04 19.52
CA GLY A 37 -33.55 -27.26 20.25
C GLY A 37 -34.80 -26.99 19.42
N SER A 38 -34.77 -26.02 18.51
CA SER A 38 -35.89 -25.69 17.62
C SER A 38 -35.40 -25.12 16.28
N ALA A 39 -36.28 -25.10 15.27
CA ALA A 39 -35.96 -24.45 13.99
C ALA A 39 -35.83 -22.93 14.13
N GLU A 40 -36.70 -22.30 14.93
CA GLU A 40 -36.67 -20.85 15.16
C GLU A 40 -35.36 -20.40 15.81
N SER A 41 -34.92 -21.11 16.85
CA SER A 41 -33.64 -20.83 17.51
C SER A 41 -32.45 -21.04 16.59
N LEU A 42 -32.48 -22.04 15.71
CA LEU A 42 -31.45 -22.26 14.69
C LEU A 42 -31.33 -21.06 13.73
N PHE A 43 -32.44 -20.57 13.19
CA PHE A 43 -32.39 -19.43 12.26
C PHE A 43 -32.00 -18.14 12.97
N TYR A 44 -32.50 -17.91 14.19
CA TYR A 44 -32.13 -16.74 14.98
C TYR A 44 -30.64 -16.72 15.34
N THR A 45 -30.10 -17.86 15.79
CA THR A 45 -28.67 -17.98 16.09
C THR A 45 -27.80 -17.78 14.85
N LEU A 46 -28.16 -18.40 13.72
CA LEU A 46 -27.48 -18.16 12.44
C LEU A 46 -27.49 -16.69 12.05
N LEU A 47 -28.62 -15.99 12.20
CA LEU A 47 -28.75 -14.58 11.88
C LEU A 47 -27.87 -13.71 12.78
N VAL A 48 -27.90 -13.92 14.10
CA VAL A 48 -27.07 -13.16 15.05
C VAL A 48 -25.58 -13.39 14.76
N VAL A 49 -25.17 -14.64 14.57
CA VAL A 49 -23.79 -14.97 14.24
C VAL A 49 -23.38 -14.36 12.89
N ALA A 50 -24.26 -14.39 11.89
CA ALA A 50 -24.02 -13.77 10.59
C ALA A 50 -23.80 -12.26 10.73
N VAL A 51 -24.66 -11.56 11.47
CA VAL A 51 -24.53 -10.11 11.69
C VAL A 51 -23.21 -9.78 12.38
N VAL A 52 -22.84 -10.53 13.43
CA VAL A 52 -21.59 -10.33 14.17
C VAL A 52 -20.37 -10.56 13.26
N LEU A 53 -20.34 -11.68 12.54
CA LEU A 53 -19.22 -12.02 11.65
C LEU A 53 -19.09 -11.05 10.48
N LEU A 54 -20.21 -10.65 9.87
CA LEU A 54 -20.19 -9.70 8.75
C LEU A 54 -19.75 -8.31 9.21
N SER A 55 -20.22 -7.87 10.39
CA SER A 55 -19.79 -6.60 10.99
C SER A 55 -18.30 -6.61 11.32
N LEU A 56 -17.79 -7.69 11.91
CA LEU A 56 -16.37 -7.87 12.18
C LEU A 56 -15.56 -7.83 10.87
N HIS A 57 -16.04 -8.51 9.83
CA HIS A 57 -15.39 -8.52 8.52
C HIS A 57 -15.29 -7.12 7.92
N LEU A 58 -16.41 -6.39 7.86
CA LEU A 58 -16.45 -5.00 7.38
C LEU A 58 -15.52 -4.09 8.17
N LEU A 59 -15.48 -4.22 9.50
CA LEU A 59 -14.60 -3.43 10.34
C LEU A 59 -13.14 -3.72 10.02
N THR A 60 -12.76 -4.99 9.87
CA THR A 60 -11.39 -5.36 9.52
C THR A 60 -10.97 -4.84 8.14
N GLU A 61 -11.86 -4.87 7.15
CA GLU A 61 -11.57 -4.35 5.79
C GLU A 61 -11.46 -2.81 5.77
N ASN A 62 -12.29 -2.12 6.55
CA ASN A 62 -12.21 -0.66 6.70
C ASN A 62 -10.95 -0.23 7.45
N LEU A 63 -10.55 -0.97 8.49
CA LEU A 63 -9.31 -0.70 9.22
C LEU A 63 -8.07 -0.90 8.33
N ASP A 64 -8.04 -1.96 7.54
CA ASP A 64 -6.95 -2.21 6.60
C ASP A 64 -6.83 -1.08 5.56
N SER A 65 -7.97 -0.65 4.98
CA SER A 65 -8.02 0.43 3.99
C SER A 65 -7.57 1.79 4.56
N THR A 66 -7.94 2.09 5.81
CA THR A 66 -7.56 3.35 6.47
C THR A 66 -6.10 3.35 6.91
N LEU A 67 -5.58 2.22 7.38
CA LEU A 67 -4.17 2.08 7.72
C LEU A 67 -3.26 2.26 6.49
N LEU A 68 -3.62 1.64 5.36
CA LEU A 68 -2.89 1.79 4.10
C LEU A 68 -2.86 3.25 3.62
N ARG A 69 -4.01 3.95 3.66
CA ARG A 69 -4.09 5.38 3.31
C ARG A 69 -3.19 6.24 4.19
N ARG A 70 -3.14 5.95 5.49
CA ARG A 70 -2.27 6.69 6.42
C ARG A 70 -0.79 6.48 6.09
N GLU A 71 -0.37 5.25 5.83
CA GLU A 71 1.02 4.96 5.45
C GLU A 71 1.42 5.61 4.12
N MET A 72 0.50 5.62 3.15
CA MET A 72 0.71 6.30 1.86
C MET A 72 0.90 7.81 2.04
N THR A 73 0.02 8.48 2.80
CA THR A 73 0.19 9.92 3.06
C THR A 73 1.46 10.27 3.83
N ALA A 74 1.89 9.41 4.77
CA ALA A 74 3.17 9.59 5.46
C ALA A 74 4.37 9.45 4.50
N SER A 75 4.27 8.52 3.54
CA SER A 75 5.30 8.30 2.51
C SER A 75 5.34 9.45 1.51
N GLU A 76 4.19 9.96 1.08
CA GLU A 76 4.07 11.13 0.20
C GLU A 76 4.71 12.38 0.81
N ARG A 77 4.54 12.62 2.12
CA ARG A 77 5.19 13.74 2.83
C ARG A 77 6.71 13.64 2.78
N LYS A 78 7.26 12.46 3.06
CA LYS A 78 8.72 12.21 2.98
C LYS A 78 9.24 12.44 1.57
N ILE A 79 8.51 11.99 0.56
CA ILE A 79 8.87 12.22 -0.84
C ILE A 79 8.87 13.72 -1.15
N ASN A 80 7.88 14.47 -0.66
CA ASN A 80 7.82 15.90 -0.87
C ASN A 80 8.99 16.63 -0.19
N GLU A 81 9.33 16.25 1.04
CA GLU A 81 10.52 16.77 1.74
C GLU A 81 11.82 16.44 0.99
N LEU A 82 11.98 15.22 0.50
CA LEU A 82 13.14 14.81 -0.29
C LEU A 82 13.24 15.59 -1.61
N LYS A 83 12.11 15.79 -2.29
CA LYS A 83 12.05 16.61 -3.51
C LYS A 83 12.43 18.06 -3.24
N ALA A 84 11.93 18.64 -2.15
CA ALA A 84 12.31 19.99 -1.73
C ALA A 84 13.82 20.07 -1.46
N ARG A 85 14.38 19.13 -0.71
CA ARG A 85 15.84 19.08 -0.45
C ARG A 85 16.67 18.93 -1.72
N LEU A 86 16.21 18.13 -2.69
CA LEU A 86 16.91 18.01 -3.98
C LEU A 86 16.85 19.31 -4.77
N TYR A 87 15.69 19.96 -4.78
CA TYR A 87 15.51 21.24 -5.45
C TYR A 87 16.38 22.33 -4.81
N ASP A 88 16.39 22.41 -3.47
CA ASP A 88 17.21 23.34 -2.72
C ASP A 88 18.71 23.13 -3.00
N ASN A 89 19.18 21.87 -3.05
CA ASN A 89 20.56 21.56 -3.39
C ASN A 89 20.92 21.91 -4.83
N GLN A 90 20.03 21.64 -5.79
CA GLN A 90 20.24 22.02 -7.20
C GLN A 90 20.30 23.54 -7.35
N MET A 91 19.41 24.26 -6.66
CA MET A 91 19.38 25.72 -6.68
C MET A 91 20.63 26.32 -6.03
N GLU A 92 21.11 25.77 -4.92
CA GLU A 92 22.35 26.21 -4.28
C GLU A 92 23.57 25.95 -5.17
N GLN A 93 23.65 24.80 -5.86
CA GLN A 93 24.71 24.53 -6.83
C GLN A 93 24.69 25.49 -8.02
N GLN A 94 23.50 25.80 -8.55
CA GLN A 94 23.36 26.80 -9.63
C GLN A 94 23.80 28.18 -9.16
N ARG A 95 23.41 28.60 -7.96
CA ARG A 95 23.82 29.89 -7.38
C ARG A 95 25.32 29.96 -7.08
N ALA A 96 25.92 28.84 -6.66
CA ALA A 96 27.37 28.73 -6.50
C ALA A 96 28.11 28.81 -7.86
N ALA A 97 27.51 28.29 -8.93
CA ALA A 97 28.05 28.40 -10.29
C ALA A 97 27.87 29.81 -10.89
N GLU A 98 26.82 30.54 -10.51
CA GLU A 98 26.58 31.94 -10.95
C GLU A 98 27.32 32.99 -10.11
N ARG A 99 27.89 32.61 -8.95
CA ARG A 99 28.74 33.51 -8.17
C ARG A 99 30.05 33.73 -8.95
N PRO A 100 30.45 35.00 -9.23
CA PRO A 100 31.74 35.27 -9.84
C PRO A 100 32.85 34.74 -8.93
N PRO A 101 33.92 34.13 -9.49
CA PRO A 101 34.98 33.54 -8.70
C PRO A 101 35.66 34.63 -7.86
N VAL A 102 35.46 34.59 -6.55
CA VAL A 102 36.31 35.35 -5.63
C VAL A 102 37.63 34.59 -5.57
N SER A 103 38.67 35.15 -6.22
CA SER A 103 40.02 34.60 -6.20
C SER A 103 40.47 34.27 -4.77
N PRO A 104 40.89 33.02 -4.48
CA PRO A 104 41.53 32.70 -3.22
C PRO A 104 42.91 33.34 -3.19
N ARG A 105 43.21 34.11 -2.14
CA ARG A 105 44.60 34.41 -1.77
C ARG A 105 45.26 33.08 -1.41
N THR A 106 46.33 32.75 -2.13
CA THR A 106 47.13 31.53 -2.06
C THR A 106 47.38 31.03 -0.63
N GLY A 107 46.84 29.85 -0.34
CA GLY A 107 47.26 28.93 0.71
C GLY A 107 47.03 27.52 0.16
N VAL A 108 48.09 26.71 0.11
CA VAL A 108 48.10 25.39 -0.53
C VAL A 108 47.06 24.46 0.08
N THR A 109 46.21 23.86 -0.75
CA THR A 109 45.36 22.72 -0.39
C THR A 109 45.43 21.68 -1.51
N THR A 110 45.96 20.52 -1.16
CA THR A 110 46.02 19.30 -1.98
C THR A 110 44.61 18.81 -2.30
N TYR A 111 44.33 18.57 -3.58
CA TYR A 111 43.10 17.88 -4.02
C TYR A 111 43.17 16.40 -3.65
N PRO A 112 42.13 15.80 -3.04
CA PRO A 112 41.87 14.39 -3.24
C PRO A 112 41.09 14.22 -4.56
N ASP A 113 41.79 13.72 -5.58
CA ASP A 113 41.17 13.12 -6.76
C ASP A 113 40.42 11.85 -6.34
N GLN A 114 39.09 11.95 -6.19
CA GLN A 114 38.06 10.93 -6.48
C GLN A 114 36.88 11.04 -5.52
N PRO A 115 35.64 11.15 -6.03
CA PRO A 115 34.48 10.78 -5.23
C PRO A 115 34.54 9.26 -4.98
N LEU A 116 34.82 8.87 -3.73
CA LEU A 116 34.60 7.51 -3.25
C LEU A 116 33.09 7.26 -3.25
N TYR A 117 32.58 6.69 -4.34
CA TYR A 117 31.27 6.07 -4.35
C TYR A 117 31.21 5.03 -3.21
N PRO A 118 30.10 4.91 -2.47
CA PRO A 118 29.90 3.79 -1.57
C PRO A 118 30.06 2.51 -2.39
N GLN A 119 31.03 1.70 -1.96
CA GLN A 119 31.35 0.40 -2.50
C GLN A 119 30.07 -0.38 -2.76
N SER A 120 29.87 -0.82 -4.01
CA SER A 120 28.77 -1.69 -4.42
C SER A 120 28.76 -2.93 -3.53
N ASP A 121 27.79 -2.99 -2.62
CA ASP A 121 27.52 -4.14 -1.79
C ASP A 121 27.20 -5.34 -2.70
N PRO A 122 27.99 -6.43 -2.67
CA PRO A 122 27.77 -7.60 -3.52
C PRO A 122 26.46 -8.35 -3.22
N SER A 123 25.70 -7.95 -2.19
CA SER A 123 24.34 -8.45 -1.93
C SER A 123 23.25 -7.76 -2.76
N LEU A 124 23.56 -6.64 -3.42
CA LEU A 124 22.61 -5.91 -4.28
C LEU A 124 22.87 -6.24 -5.75
N SER A 125 21.97 -7.02 -6.34
CA SER A 125 22.00 -7.35 -7.76
C SER A 125 21.71 -6.09 -8.59
N ASN A 126 22.74 -5.53 -9.23
CA ASN A 126 22.60 -4.49 -10.24
C ASN A 126 22.01 -5.09 -11.53
N ALA A 127 20.71 -5.36 -11.53
CA ALA A 127 20.00 -5.66 -12.76
C ALA A 127 19.83 -4.35 -13.55
N PRO A 128 20.31 -4.23 -14.79
CA PRO A 128 20.01 -3.08 -15.62
C PRO A 128 18.49 -3.02 -15.83
N LEU A 129 17.88 -1.85 -15.60
CA LEU A 129 16.48 -1.57 -15.94
C LEU A 129 16.33 -1.59 -17.47
N GLN A 130 16.21 -2.78 -18.04
CA GLN A 130 15.77 -2.97 -19.43
C GLN A 130 14.25 -2.79 -19.47
N GLN A 131 13.80 -1.55 -19.38
CA GLN A 131 12.49 -1.15 -19.88
C GLN A 131 12.53 0.36 -20.11
N PRO A 132 12.60 0.84 -21.36
CA PRO A 132 12.24 2.22 -21.63
C PRO A 132 10.76 2.34 -21.26
N ASN A 133 10.47 3.16 -20.24
CA ASN A 133 9.12 3.57 -19.92
C ASN A 133 8.43 3.97 -21.22
N SER A 134 7.37 3.25 -21.57
CA SER A 134 6.52 3.59 -22.71
C SER A 134 6.14 5.05 -22.57
N ILE A 135 6.56 5.85 -23.56
CA ILE A 135 6.12 7.21 -23.79
C ILE A 135 4.60 7.18 -23.73
N ILE A 136 4.03 7.70 -22.64
CA ILE A 136 2.63 8.10 -22.64
C ILE A 136 2.64 9.35 -23.52
N PRO A 137 2.05 9.34 -24.73
CA PRO A 137 1.94 10.55 -25.51
C PRO A 137 1.08 11.56 -24.73
N PRO A 138 1.40 12.86 -24.79
CA PRO A 138 0.54 13.89 -24.19
C PRO A 138 -0.87 13.77 -24.78
N ALA A 139 -1.89 13.96 -23.94
CA ALA A 139 -3.28 14.03 -24.40
C ALA A 139 -3.40 15.11 -25.47
N ASP A 140 -3.88 14.70 -26.65
CA ASP A 140 -4.08 15.59 -27.79
C ASP A 140 -5.34 16.44 -27.51
N ASP A 141 -5.14 17.68 -27.07
CA ASP A 141 -6.18 18.64 -26.70
C ASP A 141 -6.84 19.31 -27.94
N SER A 142 -6.75 18.67 -29.11
CA SER A 142 -7.15 19.24 -30.41
C SER A 142 -8.59 18.94 -30.84
N TYR A 143 -9.39 18.24 -30.02
CA TYR A 143 -10.84 18.14 -30.24
C TYR A 143 -11.62 19.11 -29.34
N ARG A 144 -11.51 20.41 -29.68
CA ARG A 144 -12.53 21.38 -29.33
C ARG A 144 -12.94 22.22 -30.55
N PRO A 145 -14.03 21.83 -31.22
CA PRO A 145 -14.88 22.79 -31.91
C PRO A 145 -16.31 22.77 -31.34
N LEU A 146 -16.63 23.92 -30.74
CA LEU A 146 -17.91 24.65 -30.64
C LEU A 146 -19.21 23.88 -30.37
#